data_AF-A0A2A2PKV0-F1
#
_entry.id   AF-A0A2A2PKV0-F1
#
_cell.length_a   1.000
_cell.length_b   1.000
_cell.length_c   1.000
_cell.angle_alpha   90.00
_cell.angle_beta   90.00
_cell.angle_gamma   90.00
#
_symmetry.space_group_name_H-M   'P 1'
#
loop_
_entity.id
_entity.type
_entity.pdbx_description
1 polymer ?
#
loop_
_entity_poly.entity_id
_entity_poly.type
_entity_poly.pdbx_seq_one_letter_code
_entity_poly.pdbx_strand_id
1 'polypeptide(L)'
;MNMHNPLANRYRPLKSTDGDHPVLTIDTQASHGELLDAAHQRLRAASDLLETLYCLCFKQADVKDIPNIVNALYLLTQDGCELLEVAKLQIANSL
;
A
#
# COMPACT_ATOMS: atom_id res chain seq x y z
N MET A 1 -28.75 2.31 8.69
CA MET A 1 -27.77 1.66 7.80
C MET A 1 -26.64 1.17 8.68
N ASN A 2 -26.37 -0.13 8.70
CA ASN A 2 -25.35 -0.71 9.59
C ASN A 2 -23.97 -0.18 9.20
N MET A 3 -23.40 0.65 10.08
CA MET A 3 -22.04 1.15 9.96
C MET A 3 -21.10 -0.05 10.13
N HIS A 4 -20.71 -0.65 9.00
CA HIS A 4 -19.75 -1.74 8.99
C HIS A 4 -18.47 -1.19 9.60
N ASN A 5 -18.09 -1.67 10.79
CA ASN A 5 -16.80 -1.34 11.37
C ASN A 5 -15.73 -1.93 10.44
N PRO A 6 -14.95 -1.11 9.71
CA PRO A 6 -13.94 -1.61 8.77
C PRO A 6 -12.80 -2.37 9.46
N LEU A 7 -12.70 -2.30 10.79
CA LEU A 7 -11.77 -3.08 11.61
C LEU A 7 -12.39 -4.36 12.21
N ALA A 8 -13.66 -4.68 11.89
CA ALA A 8 -14.31 -5.89 12.40
C ALA A 8 -13.62 -7.18 11.91
N ASN A 9 -12.96 -7.13 10.74
CA ASN A 9 -12.15 -8.22 10.24
C ASN A 9 -10.67 -7.97 10.55
N ARG A 10 -10.03 -8.92 11.24
CA ARG A 10 -8.60 -8.84 11.57
C ARG A 10 -7.74 -8.76 10.31
N TYR A 11 -8.04 -9.56 9.29
CA TYR A 11 -7.26 -9.57 8.06
C TYR A 11 -8.05 -8.89 6.96
N ARG A 12 -7.73 -7.61 6.70
CA ARG A 12 -8.32 -6.83 5.61
C ARG A 12 -7.52 -7.11 4.33
N PRO A 13 -8.13 -7.65 3.26
CA PRO A 13 -7.46 -7.79 1.96
C PRO A 13 -6.89 -6.47 1.45
N LEU A 14 -5.70 -6.51 0.85
CA LEU A 14 -5.23 -5.39 0.04
C LEU A 14 -6.08 -5.34 -1.24
N LYS A 15 -6.39 -4.13 -1.72
CA LYS A 15 -7.09 -3.95 -3.01
C LYS A 15 -6.20 -4.37 -4.19
N SER A 16 -4.88 -4.47 -3.98
CA SER A 16 -3.90 -4.88 -4.98
C SER A 16 -3.92 -6.39 -5.25
N THR A 17 -4.57 -7.17 -4.38
CA THR A 17 -4.78 -8.61 -4.61
C THR A 17 -5.95 -8.86 -5.55
N ASP A 18 -5.68 -9.37 -6.75
CA ASP A 18 -6.69 -9.92 -7.66
C ASP A 18 -7.03 -11.37 -7.28
N GLY A 19 -8.32 -11.66 -7.11
CA GLY A 19 -8.85 -13.03 -6.98
C GLY A 19 -9.85 -13.25 -5.85
N ASP A 20 -10.57 -14.37 -5.92
CA ASP A 20 -11.61 -14.77 -4.93
C ASP A 20 -11.01 -15.10 -3.54
N HIS A 21 -9.70 -15.30 -3.48
CA HIS A 21 -8.96 -15.65 -2.27
C HIS A 21 -7.79 -14.68 -2.08
N PRO A 22 -7.99 -13.57 -1.36
CA PRO A 22 -6.93 -12.58 -1.17
C PRO A 22 -5.80 -13.17 -0.33
N VAL A 23 -4.61 -13.21 -0.92
CA VAL A 23 -3.40 -13.78 -0.30
C VAL A 23 -2.53 -12.74 0.43
N LEU A 24 -2.74 -11.45 0.15
CA LEU A 24 -2.09 -10.34 0.85
C LEU A 24 -3.13 -9.56 1.63
N THR A 25 -2.88 -9.39 2.92
CA THR A 25 -3.82 -8.77 3.85
C THR A 25 -3.09 -7.87 4.83
N ILE A 26 -3.76 -6.82 5.27
CA ILE A 26 -3.38 -5.99 6.40
C ILE A 26 -3.93 -6.63 7.68
N ASP A 27 -3.07 -6.90 8.66
CA ASP A 27 -3.51 -7.23 10.03
C ASP A 27 -3.97 -5.94 10.73
N THR A 28 -5.28 -5.72 10.79
CA THR A 28 -5.92 -4.54 11.39
C THR A 28 -5.74 -4.46 12.90
N GLN A 29 -5.24 -5.53 13.53
CA GLN A 29 -4.92 -5.60 14.96
C GLN A 29 -3.41 -5.42 15.24
N ALA A 30 -2.58 -5.24 14.20
CA ALA A 30 -1.19 -4.83 14.39
C ALA A 30 -1.11 -3.48 15.12
N SER A 31 0.00 -3.22 15.81
CA SER A 31 0.14 -1.96 16.53
C SER A 31 0.12 -0.77 15.57
N HIS A 32 -0.35 0.38 16.06
CA HIS A 32 -0.41 1.60 15.25
C HIS A 32 0.98 1.97 14.67
N GLY A 33 2.04 1.80 15.48
CA GLY A 33 3.42 2.02 15.04
C GLY A 33 3.83 1.11 13.89
N GLU A 34 3.57 -0.20 14.00
CA GLU A 34 3.90 -1.16 12.93
C GLU A 34 3.16 -0.86 11.62
N LEU A 35 1.89 -0.44 11.69
CA LEU A 35 1.13 -0.03 10.51
C LEU A 35 1.73 1.21 9.85
N LEU A 36 2.15 2.20 10.65
CA LEU A 36 2.82 3.40 10.14
C LEU A 36 4.19 3.10 9.53
N ASP A 37 5.00 2.27 10.20
CA ASP A 37 6.31 1.87 9.71
C ASP A 37 6.20 1.11 8.38
N ALA A 38 5.24 0.17 8.29
CA ALA A 38 4.98 -0.56 7.06
C ALA A 38 4.50 0.37 5.93
N ALA A 39 3.62 1.32 6.23
CA ALA A 39 3.13 2.31 5.27
C ALA A 39 4.28 3.20 4.77
N HIS A 40 5.09 3.71 5.69
CA HIS A 40 6.24 4.54 5.39
C HIS A 40 7.23 3.78 4.50
N GLN A 41 7.55 2.53 4.83
CA GLN A 41 8.46 1.72 4.02
C GLN A 41 7.99 1.61 2.56
N ARG A 42 6.70 1.35 2.33
CA ARG A 42 6.11 1.21 0.98
C ARG A 42 6.12 2.53 0.21
N LEU A 43 5.70 3.61 0.84
CA LEU A 43 5.69 4.94 0.23
C LEU A 43 7.10 5.47 -0.04
N ARG A 44 8.06 5.18 0.84
CA ARG A 44 9.47 5.50 0.62
C ARG A 44 10.04 4.72 -0.57
N ALA A 45 9.79 3.41 -0.64
CA ALA A 45 10.22 2.59 -1.76
C ALA A 45 9.60 3.07 -3.10
N ALA A 46 8.32 3.46 -3.09
CA ALA A 46 7.68 4.07 -4.27
C ALA A 46 8.35 5.39 -4.66
N SER A 47 8.65 6.25 -3.68
CA SER A 47 9.34 7.52 -3.93
C SER A 47 10.74 7.32 -4.53
N ASP A 48 11.53 6.40 -3.98
CA ASP A 48 12.89 6.11 -4.43
C ASP A 48 12.89 5.51 -5.85
N LEU A 49 11.90 4.63 -6.13
CA LEU A 49 11.72 4.05 -7.46
C LEU A 49 11.26 5.09 -8.49
N LEU A 50 10.40 6.04 -8.09
CA LEU A 50 9.96 7.13 -8.95
C LEU A 50 11.12 8.09 -9.26
N GLU A 51 11.95 8.41 -8.28
CA GLU A 51 13.17 9.20 -8.47
C GLU A 51 14.12 8.50 -9.44
N THR A 52 14.30 7.18 -9.28
CA THR A 52 15.07 6.35 -10.22
C THR A 52 14.50 6.41 -11.64
N LEU A 53 13.19 6.24 -11.80
CA LEU A 53 12.52 6.33 -13.11
C LEU A 53 12.65 7.72 -13.73
N TYR A 54 12.58 8.78 -12.93
CA TYR A 54 12.75 10.16 -13.38
C TYR A 54 14.20 10.45 -13.82
N CYS A 55 15.19 9.93 -13.09
CA CYS A 55 16.61 10.11 -13.39
C CYS A 55 17.09 9.27 -14.58
N LEU A 56 16.51 8.07 -14.75
CA LEU A 56 16.65 7.28 -15.96
C LEU A 56 15.98 8.04 -17.11
N CYS A 57 16.75 8.93 -17.75
CA CYS A 57 16.36 9.54 -19.02
C CYS A 57 15.75 8.43 -19.89
N PHE A 58 14.53 8.64 -20.41
CA PHE A 58 13.80 7.76 -21.34
C PHE A 58 14.63 7.26 -22.57
N LYS A 59 15.87 7.72 -22.69
CA LYS A 59 16.89 7.33 -23.66
C LYS A 59 17.59 5.99 -23.35
N GLN A 60 17.54 5.48 -22.11
CA GLN A 60 18.34 4.30 -21.70
C GLN A 60 17.53 3.11 -21.15
N ALA A 61 16.29 3.33 -20.70
CA ALA A 61 15.41 2.24 -20.27
C ALA A 61 14.81 1.53 -21.49
N ASP A 62 14.73 0.19 -21.47
CA ASP A 62 13.93 -0.52 -22.46
C ASP A 62 12.47 -0.05 -22.32
N VAL A 63 11.78 0.21 -23.42
CA VAL A 63 10.37 0.63 -23.43
C VAL A 63 9.50 -0.38 -22.66
N LYS A 64 9.95 -1.63 -22.56
CA LYS A 64 9.31 -2.70 -21.78
C LYS A 64 9.48 -2.59 -20.27
N ASP A 65 10.49 -1.86 -19.79
CA ASP A 65 10.75 -1.70 -18.35
C ASP A 65 9.79 -0.69 -17.72
N ILE A 66 9.35 0.30 -18.50
CA ILE A 66 8.48 1.38 -18.01
C ILE A 66 7.15 0.84 -17.46
N PRO A 67 6.38 -0.03 -18.17
CA PRO A 67 5.16 -0.61 -17.61
C PRO A 67 5.40 -1.41 -16.33
N ASN A 68 6.52 -2.14 -16.22
CA ASN A 68 6.84 -2.93 -15.04
C ASN A 68 7.14 -2.03 -13.83
N ILE A 69 7.92 -0.96 -14.04
CA ILE A 69 8.24 0.02 -13.00
C ILE A 69 6.97 0.77 -12.56
N VAL A 70 6.14 1.20 -13.52
CA VAL A 70 4.86 1.87 -13.23
C VAL A 70 3.94 0.96 -12.43
N ASN A 71 3.87 -0.33 -12.77
CA ASN A 71 3.08 -1.30 -12.01
C ASN A 71 3.58 -1.44 -10.57
N ALA A 72 4.91 -1.55 -10.36
CA ALA A 72 5.48 -1.61 -9.02
C ALA A 72 5.19 -0.33 -8.21
N LEU A 73 5.32 0.85 -8.83
CA LEU A 73 4.97 2.13 -8.22
C LEU A 73 3.50 2.18 -7.78
N TYR A 74 2.61 1.73 -8.65
CA TYR A 74 1.17 1.67 -8.37
C TYR A 74 0.87 0.78 -7.15
N LEU A 75 1.40 -0.44 -7.14
CA LEU A 75 1.20 -1.39 -6.03
C LEU A 75 1.74 -0.85 -4.70
N LEU A 76 2.98 -0.36 -4.67
CA LEU A 76 3.59 0.18 -3.45
C LEU A 76 2.83 1.39 -2.91
N THR A 77 2.40 2.29 -3.80
CA THR A 77 1.64 3.48 -3.40
C THR A 77 0.27 3.10 -2.85
N GLN A 78 -0.42 2.17 -3.51
CA GLN A 78 -1.72 1.69 -3.07
C GLN A 78 -1.64 1.00 -1.71
N ASP A 79 -0.72 0.05 -1.54
CA ASP A 79 -0.52 -0.68 -0.28
C ASP A 79 -0.18 0.28 0.87
N GLY A 80 0.71 1.25 0.62
CA GLY A 80 1.07 2.28 1.59
C GLY A 80 -0.12 3.15 2.01
N CYS A 81 -0.96 3.56 1.05
CA CYS A 81 -2.18 4.33 1.34
C CYS A 81 -3.17 3.52 2.17
N GLU A 82 -3.38 2.24 1.85
CA GLU A 82 -4.31 1.39 2.58
C GLU A 82 -3.85 1.13 4.03
N LEU A 83 -2.54 0.96 4.26
CA LEU A 83 -1.98 0.87 5.61
C LEU A 83 -2.24 2.16 6.41
N LEU A 84 -2.08 3.34 5.79
CA LEU A 84 -2.41 4.62 6.44
C LEU A 84 -3.89 4.77 6.75
N GLU A 85 -4.78 4.28 5.87
CA GLU A 85 -6.23 4.26 6.14
C GLU A 85 -6.54 3.43 7.40
N VAL A 86 -5.99 2.23 7.49
CA VAL A 86 -6.19 1.35 8.67
C VAL A 86 -5.62 1.99 9.93
N ALA A 87 -4.42 2.57 9.86
CA ALA A 87 -3.81 3.26 11.00
C ALA A 87 -4.67 4.45 11.48
N LYS A 88 -5.23 5.25 10.56
CA LYS A 88 -6.16 6.36 10.90
C LYS A 88 -7.45 5.86 11.55
N LEU A 89 -8.00 4.75 11.05
CA LEU A 89 -9.20 4.14 11.63
C LEU A 89 -8.96 3.61 13.05
N GLN A 90 -7.77 3.08 13.35
CA GLN A 90 -7.43 2.67 14.72
C GLN A 90 -7.47 3.86 15.70
N ILE A 91 -6.92 5.02 15.31
CA ILE A 91 -6.98 6.23 16.14
C ILE A 91 -8.45 6.65 16.35
N ALA A 92 -9.24 6.71 15.27
CA ALA A 92 -10.63 7.15 15.34
C ALA A 92 -11.51 6.26 16.23
N ASN A 93 -11.22 4.96 16.29
CA ASN A 93 -11.94 4.00 17.15
C ASN A 93 -11.40 3.91 18.59
N SER A 94 -10.32 4.62 18.90
CA SER A 94 -9.74 4.69 20.26
C SER A 94 -10.22 5.92 21.05
N LEU A 95 -11.05 6.77 20.43
CA LEU A 95 -11.68 7.96 21.00
C LEU A 95 -13.15 7.68 21.34
#